data_AF-A0A4Q3VNG2-F1
#
_entry.id   AF-A0A4Q3VNG2-F1
#
_cell.length_a   1.000
_cell.length_b   1.000
_cell.length_c   1.000
_cell.angle_alpha   90.00
_cell.angle_beta   90.00
_cell.angle_gamma   90.00
#
_symmetry.space_group_name_H-M   'P 1'
#
loop_
_entity.id
_entity.type
_entity.pdbx_description
1 polymer ?
#
loop_
_entity_poly.entity_id
_entity_poly.type
_entity_poly.pdbx_seq_one_letter_code
_entity_poly.pdbx_strand_id
1 'polypeptide(L)'
;MKAPLLSFSLFAILAVGCGAPKAYIPKKTAPVTPTSLEAATPQDLVPMKVGNRWTYAMETQSSVQKGAAEQAELVFEVQSVTPKGEGSAAVIRVLRDDQEVDRQTWLTTPKGLYQTTGL
;
A
#
# COMPACT_ATOMS: atom_id res chain seq x y z
N MET A 1 -49.55 65.50 0.15
CA MET A 1 -48.99 64.13 0.25
C MET A 1 -50.14 63.17 0.50
N LYS A 2 -50.47 62.32 -0.48
CA LYS A 2 -51.49 61.27 -0.40
C LYS A 2 -51.02 60.13 -1.30
N ALA A 3 -50.92 58.93 -0.75
CA ALA A 3 -51.16 57.66 -1.42
C ALA A 3 -52.36 57.01 -0.68
N PRO A 4 -52.96 55.86 -1.06
CA PRO A 4 -52.62 54.89 -2.11
C PRO A 4 -53.89 54.32 -2.84
N LEU A 5 -53.82 53.06 -3.31
CA LEU A 5 -54.89 52.15 -3.80
C LEU A 5 -55.17 52.29 -5.32
N LEU A 6 -55.40 51.25 -6.13
CA LEU A 6 -55.35 49.79 -6.05
C LEU A 6 -55.66 49.26 -7.47
N SER A 7 -55.01 48.16 -7.86
CA SER A 7 -55.64 47.00 -8.53
C SER A 7 -55.85 46.93 -10.06
N PHE A 8 -55.76 45.67 -10.50
CA PHE A 8 -56.13 45.00 -11.76
C PHE A 8 -55.14 45.12 -12.94
N SER A 9 -54.19 44.17 -13.08
CA SER A 9 -54.35 42.80 -13.63
C SER A 9 -54.57 42.77 -15.14
N LEU A 10 -53.67 42.11 -15.87
CA LEU A 10 -53.84 40.74 -16.39
C LEU A 10 -53.16 40.55 -17.77
N PHE A 11 -52.50 39.40 -17.91
CA PHE A 11 -52.07 38.74 -19.16
C PHE A 11 -50.92 39.33 -20.00
N ALA A 12 -49.70 38.90 -19.65
CA ALA A 12 -48.74 38.46 -20.66
C ALA A 12 -47.98 37.22 -20.14
N ILE A 13 -48.71 36.12 -19.95
CA ILE A 13 -48.10 34.79 -19.88
C ILE A 13 -48.03 34.31 -21.33
N LEU A 14 -46.83 33.95 -21.79
CA LEU A 14 -46.49 32.84 -22.71
C LEU A 14 -45.24 33.17 -23.54
N ALA A 15 -44.09 33.17 -22.87
CA ALA A 15 -42.82 32.86 -23.53
C ALA A 15 -41.86 32.19 -22.54
N VAL A 16 -42.37 31.29 -21.69
CA VAL A 16 -41.50 30.35 -20.99
C VAL A 16 -41.34 29.17 -21.94
N GLY A 17 -40.30 29.25 -22.78
CA GLY A 17 -39.88 28.14 -23.62
C GLY A 17 -39.70 26.91 -22.74
N CYS A 18 -40.53 25.89 -22.97
CA CYS A 18 -40.39 24.56 -22.40
C CYS A 18 -39.13 23.94 -23.02
N GLY A 19 -37.97 24.29 -22.49
CA GLY A 19 -36.74 23.56 -22.78
C GLY A 19 -36.87 22.21 -22.09
N ALA A 20 -37.15 21.16 -22.86
CA ALA A 20 -37.09 19.79 -22.34
C ALA A 20 -35.76 19.62 -21.58
N PRO A 21 -35.78 19.09 -20.34
CA PRO A 21 -34.53 18.88 -19.62
C PRO A 21 -33.67 17.96 -20.48
N LYS A 22 -32.49 18.43 -20.89
CA LYS A 22 -31.52 17.59 -21.58
C LYS A 22 -31.22 16.44 -20.63
N ALA A 23 -31.80 15.27 -20.91
CA ALA A 23 -31.57 14.08 -20.11
C ALA A 23 -30.06 13.84 -20.09
N TYR A 24 -29.49 13.74 -18.89
CA TYR A 24 -28.09 13.37 -18.74
C TYR A 24 -27.90 12.00 -19.38
N ILE A 25 -27.10 11.95 -20.46
CA ILE A 25 -26.62 10.70 -21.03
C ILE A 25 -25.29 10.41 -20.33
N PRO A 26 -25.21 9.39 -19.47
CA PRO A 26 -23.95 9.04 -18.84
C PRO A 26 -22.92 8.71 -19.92
N LYS A 27 -21.77 9.38 -19.90
CA LYS A 27 -20.65 8.98 -20.73
C LYS A 27 -20.29 7.54 -20.36
N LYS A 28 -20.29 6.64 -21.34
CA LYS A 28 -19.82 5.27 -21.16
C LYS A 28 -18.38 5.31 -20.66
N THR A 29 -18.15 4.87 -19.43
CA THR A 29 -16.80 4.74 -18.88
C THR A 29 -16.01 3.77 -19.76
N ALA A 30 -14.79 4.14 -20.13
CA ALA A 30 -13.93 3.26 -20.89
C ALA A 30 -13.71 1.95 -20.11
N PRO A 31 -13.79 0.78 -20.77
CA PRO A 31 -13.49 -0.48 -20.10
C PRO A 31 -12.04 -0.46 -19.64
N VAL A 32 -11.82 -0.72 -18.35
CA VAL A 32 -10.48 -0.84 -17.79
C VAL A 32 -9.91 -2.17 -18.25
N THR A 33 -8.85 -2.15 -19.05
CA THR A 33 -8.08 -3.36 -19.35
C THR A 33 -7.36 -3.81 -18.09
N PRO A 34 -7.55 -5.05 -17.62
CA PRO A 34 -6.77 -5.58 -16.51
C PRO A 34 -5.30 -5.48 -16.85
N THR A 35 -4.53 -4.81 -15.99
CA THR A 35 -3.08 -4.87 -16.08
C THR A 35 -2.66 -6.24 -15.59
N SER A 36 -2.01 -7.02 -16.46
CA SER A 36 -1.33 -8.24 -16.04
C SER A 36 -0.11 -7.82 -15.25
N LEU A 37 -0.11 -8.12 -13.96
CA LEU A 37 1.10 -8.04 -13.14
C LEU A 37 1.83 -9.38 -13.29
N GLU A 38 3.08 -9.34 -13.72
CA GLU A 38 3.92 -10.54 -13.68
C GLU A 38 4.08 -10.98 -12.21
N ALA A 39 4.08 -12.28 -11.97
CA ALA A 39 4.30 -12.81 -10.64
C ALA A 39 5.74 -12.49 -10.20
N ALA A 40 5.90 -11.93 -9.01
CA ALA A 40 7.21 -11.69 -8.42
C ALA A 40 7.97 -13.02 -8.27
N THR A 41 9.24 -13.03 -8.66
CA THR A 41 10.15 -14.16 -8.39
C THR A 41 10.62 -14.12 -6.94
N PRO A 42 11.07 -15.25 -6.35
CA PRO A 42 11.64 -15.24 -5.00
C PRO A 42 12.78 -14.23 -4.82
N GLN A 43 13.54 -13.94 -5.88
CA GLN A 43 14.61 -12.94 -5.90
C GLN A 43 14.10 -11.49 -5.80
N ASP A 44 12.88 -11.23 -6.25
CA ASP A 44 12.25 -9.90 -6.16
C ASP A 44 11.73 -9.60 -4.76
N LEU A 45 11.50 -10.64 -3.94
CA LEU A 45 10.86 -10.52 -2.64
C LEU A 45 11.85 -10.16 -1.52
N VAL A 46 13.13 -10.48 -1.68
CA VAL A 46 14.17 -10.19 -0.69
C VAL A 46 15.33 -9.48 -1.35
N PRO A 47 15.75 -8.30 -0.86
CA PRO A 47 16.78 -7.50 -1.50
C PRO A 47 18.18 -8.08 -1.16
N MET A 48 18.51 -9.24 -1.72
CA MET A 48 19.70 -10.09 -1.47
C MET A 48 21.00 -9.50 -2.06
N LYS A 49 21.35 -8.28 -1.67
CA LYS A 49 22.62 -7.62 -2.02
C LYS A 49 23.29 -7.14 -0.75
N VAL A 50 24.59 -7.40 -0.63
CA VAL A 50 25.40 -6.98 0.52
C VAL A 50 25.24 -5.48 0.78
N GLY A 51 24.99 -5.13 2.04
CA GLY A 51 24.75 -3.76 2.50
C GLY A 51 23.31 -3.27 2.33
N ASN A 52 22.43 -4.01 1.65
CA ASN A 52 21.01 -3.68 1.65
C ASN A 52 20.45 -3.80 3.07
N ARG A 53 19.59 -2.85 3.41
CA ARG A 53 19.04 -2.68 4.75
C ARG A 53 17.58 -2.28 4.68
N TRP A 54 16.77 -2.85 5.56
CA TRP A 54 15.38 -2.45 5.74
C TRP A 54 14.99 -2.48 7.21
N THR A 55 14.02 -1.64 7.57
CA THR A 55 13.55 -1.50 8.95
C THR A 55 12.08 -1.90 9.04
N TYR A 56 11.75 -2.71 10.03
CA TYR A 56 10.38 -2.98 10.42
C TYR A 56 10.09 -2.31 11.76
N ALA A 57 9.10 -1.42 11.77
CA ALA A 57 8.47 -0.96 12.99
C ALA A 57 7.47 -2.03 13.46
N MET A 58 7.64 -2.51 14.68
CA MET A 58 6.82 -3.54 15.30
C MET A 58 6.08 -2.96 16.49
N GLU A 59 4.80 -3.31 16.60
CA GLU A 59 4.02 -3.13 17.81
C GLU A 59 3.62 -4.51 18.32
N THR A 60 3.97 -4.82 19.57
CA THR A 60 3.57 -6.08 20.20
C THR A 60 2.55 -5.79 21.29
N GLN A 61 1.44 -6.52 21.24
CA GLN A 61 0.40 -6.49 22.26
C GLN A 61 0.38 -7.84 22.96
N SER A 62 0.64 -7.84 24.27
CA SER A 62 0.48 -9.05 25.09
C SER A 62 -0.97 -9.13 25.55
N SER A 63 -1.64 -10.26 25.27
CA SER A 63 -2.99 -10.51 25.77
C SER A 63 -3.02 -11.00 27.23
N VAL A 64 -1.87 -11.44 27.76
CA VAL A 64 -1.75 -12.11 29.07
C VAL A 64 -1.56 -11.10 30.21
N GLN A 65 -0.92 -9.98 29.93
CA GLN A 65 -0.87 -8.84 30.84
C GLN A 65 -1.59 -7.69 30.15
N LYS A 66 -2.50 -6.99 30.84
CA LYS A 66 -3.05 -5.69 30.40
C LYS A 66 -1.94 -4.61 30.43
N GLY A 67 -0.80 -4.89 29.83
CA GLY A 67 0.34 -4.00 29.69
C GLY A 67 0.18 -3.11 28.46
N ALA A 68 0.91 -1.99 28.46
CA ALA A 68 1.00 -1.14 27.29
C ALA A 68 1.61 -1.92 26.11
N ALA A 69 1.19 -1.58 24.90
CA ALA A 69 1.82 -2.09 23.69
C ALA A 69 3.31 -1.70 23.68
N GLU A 70 4.19 -2.66 23.43
CA GLU A 70 5.62 -2.39 23.27
C GLU A 70 5.90 -2.12 21.79
N GLN A 71 6.49 -0.97 21.50
CA GLN A 71 6.98 -0.62 20.17
C GLN A 71 8.47 -0.94 20.08
N ALA A 72 8.89 -1.54 18.97
CA ALA A 72 10.29 -1.82 18.69
C ALA A 72 10.58 -1.63 17.20
N GLU A 73 11.79 -1.23 16.86
CA GLU A 73 12.28 -1.26 15.49
C GLU A 73 13.31 -2.37 15.32
N LEU A 74 13.15 -3.17 14.25
CA LEU A 74 14.14 -4.15 13.84
C LEU A 74 14.75 -3.74 12.51
N VAL A 75 16.07 -3.70 12.45
CA VAL A 75 16.83 -3.42 11.24
C VAL A 75 17.44 -4.71 10.72
N PHE A 76 17.10 -5.08 9.50
CA PHE A 76 17.63 -6.24 8.80
C PHE A 76 18.69 -5.76 7.82
N GLU A 77 19.88 -6.35 7.87
CA GLU A 77 20.98 -5.98 6.99
C GLU A 77 21.68 -7.20 6.42
N VAL A 78 21.83 -7.22 5.09
CA VAL A 78 22.53 -8.29 4.37
C VAL A 78 24.03 -8.14 4.57
N GLN A 79 24.63 -9.03 5.36
CA GLN A 79 26.08 -9.05 5.61
C GLN A 79 26.86 -9.72 4.50
N SER A 80 26.36 -10.84 3.97
CA SER A 80 27.04 -11.60 2.92
C SER A 80 26.02 -12.28 2.02
N VAL A 81 26.43 -12.55 0.78
CA VAL A 81 25.68 -13.32 -0.19
C VAL A 81 26.66 -14.26 -0.89
N THR A 82 26.35 -15.55 -0.86
CA THR A 82 27.20 -16.61 -1.40
C THR A 82 26.38 -17.46 -2.37
N PRO A 83 26.89 -17.75 -3.58
CA PRO A 83 26.24 -18.71 -4.48
C PRO A 83 26.10 -20.09 -3.82
N LYS A 84 24.93 -20.73 -3.96
CA LYS A 84 24.65 -22.06 -3.40
C LYS A 84 23.69 -22.83 -4.32
N GLY A 85 24.21 -23.82 -5.06
CA GLY A 85 23.44 -24.59 -6.03
C GLY A 85 22.84 -23.70 -7.13
N GLU A 86 21.53 -23.80 -7.34
CA GLU A 86 20.77 -22.99 -8.31
C GLU A 86 20.40 -21.58 -7.79
N GLY A 87 20.92 -21.19 -6.62
CA GLY A 87 20.50 -19.97 -5.93
C GLY A 87 21.62 -19.28 -5.17
N SER A 88 21.21 -18.43 -4.22
CA SER A 88 22.12 -17.69 -3.35
C SER A 88 21.68 -17.76 -1.90
N ALA A 89 22.63 -18.01 -1.00
CA ALA A 89 22.44 -17.91 0.43
C ALA A 89 22.92 -16.54 0.92
N ALA A 90 22.13 -15.84 1.73
CA ALA A 90 22.57 -14.62 2.40
C ALA A 90 22.58 -14.80 3.91
N VAL A 91 23.55 -14.18 4.56
CA VAL A 91 23.53 -13.96 6.00
C VAL A 91 22.96 -12.57 6.25
N ILE A 92 21.90 -12.50 7.04
CA ILE A 92 21.22 -11.26 7.42
C ILE A 92 21.40 -11.10 8.92
N ARG A 93 22.00 -9.98 9.33
CA ARG A 93 22.00 -9.58 10.74
C ARG A 93 20.70 -8.83 11.04
N VAL A 94 20.13 -9.08 12.22
CA VAL A 94 18.96 -8.37 12.73
C VAL A 94 19.39 -7.57 13.94
N LEU A 95 19.14 -6.26 13.89
CA LEU A 95 19.52 -5.31 14.91
C LEU A 95 18.28 -4.76 15.61
N ARG A 96 18.39 -4.55 16.92
CA ARG A 96 17.49 -3.68 17.72
C ARG A 96 18.38 -2.69 18.46
N ASP A 97 18.08 -1.40 18.36
CA ASP A 97 18.88 -0.34 18.99
C ASP A 97 20.39 -0.46 18.66
N ASP A 98 20.69 -0.71 17.38
CA ASP A 98 22.03 -0.96 16.83
C ASP A 98 22.79 -2.17 17.42
N GLN A 99 22.14 -2.99 18.25
CA GLN A 99 22.70 -4.24 18.78
C GLN A 99 22.18 -5.45 17.99
N GLU A 100 23.06 -6.38 17.63
CA GLU A 100 22.68 -7.63 16.98
C GLU A 100 21.89 -8.50 17.96
N VAL A 101 20.60 -8.72 17.65
CA VAL A 101 19.68 -9.54 18.45
C VAL A 101 19.41 -10.89 17.81
N ASP A 102 19.64 -11.01 16.51
CA ASP A 102 19.50 -12.26 15.77
C ASP A 102 20.39 -12.26 14.51
N ARG A 103 20.70 -13.45 14.00
CA ARG A 103 21.43 -13.68 12.77
C ARG A 103 20.79 -14.81 11.99
N GLN A 104 20.33 -14.49 10.79
CA GLN A 104 19.55 -15.40 9.96
C GLN A 104 20.32 -15.78 8.70
N THR A 105 20.14 -17.01 8.23
CA THR A 105 20.58 -17.40 6.89
C THR A 105 19.35 -17.65 6.02
N TRP A 106 19.34 -17.05 4.83
CA TRP A 106 18.24 -17.16 3.88
C TRP A 106 18.75 -17.68 2.55
N LEU A 107 18.14 -18.74 2.04
CA LEU A 107 18.41 -19.31 0.72
C LEU A 107 17.31 -18.90 -0.24
N THR A 108 17.69 -18.22 -1.33
CA THR A 108 16.79 -17.91 -2.45
C THR A 108 17.11 -18.82 -3.63
N THR A 109 16.10 -19.51 -4.14
CA THR A 109 16.18 -20.40 -5.31
C THR A 109 15.02 -20.10 -6.26
N PRO A 110 15.02 -20.61 -7.50
CA PRO A 110 13.83 -20.53 -8.38
C PRO A 110 12.58 -21.19 -7.79
N LYS A 111 12.73 -22.09 -6.81
CA LYS A 111 11.61 -22.81 -6.16
C LYS A 111 11.05 -22.07 -4.95
N GLY A 112 11.75 -21.06 -4.44
CA GLY A 112 11.31 -20.31 -3.27
C GLY A 112 12.43 -19.71 -2.42
N LEU A 113 11.98 -19.14 -1.31
CA LEU A 113 12.77 -18.50 -0.29
C LEU A 113 12.66 -19.31 1.01
N TYR A 114 13.80 -19.67 1.59
CA TYR A 114 13.86 -20.52 2.78
C TYR A 114 14.78 -19.92 3.82
N GLN A 115 14.32 -19.83 5.07
CA GLN A 115 15.22 -19.59 6.19
C GLN A 115 15.89 -20.91 6.56
N THR A 116 17.22 -20.92 6.64
CA THR A 116 18.01 -22.12 6.90
C THR A 116 18.91 -21.94 8.11
N THR A 117 19.28 -23.05 8.76
CA THR A 117 20.30 -23.07 9.80
C THR A 117 21.67 -23.33 9.16
N GLY A 118 22.44 -22.27 8.90
CA GLY A 118 23.82 -22.36 8.41
C GLY A 118 24.02 -22.10 6.91
N LEU A 119 25.29 -21.82 6.57
CA LEU A 119 25.80 -21.63 5.19
C LEU A 119 26.20 -22.96 4.55
#